data_AF-D4CIE1-F1
#
_entry.id   AF-D4CIE1-F1
#
_cell.length_a   1.000
_cell.length_b   1.000
_cell.length_c   1.000
_cell.angle_alpha   90.00
_cell.angle_beta   90.00
_cell.angle_gamma   90.00
#
_symmetry.space_group_name_H-M   'P 1'
#
loop_
_entity.id
_entity.type
_entity.pdbx_description
1 polymer ?
#
loop_
_entity_poly.entity_id
_entity_poly.type
_entity_poly.pdbx_seq_one_letter_code
_entity_poly.pdbx_strand_id
1 'polypeptide(L)'
;MNCSDRCEAVIALCELVDKLTSDIQFLELECISTRYPLRQHMDKEERELLRMDILSHLTGRYEGDPAYELFKSILYSGGDPMEFRDHHVKVQKVCKGNCPAGTDICNN
;
A
#
# COMPACT_ATOMS: atom_id res chain seq x y z
N MET A 1 17.19 19.08 27.27
CA MET A 1 15.98 19.33 26.47
C MET A 1 14.99 18.24 26.83
N ASN A 2 13.85 18.61 27.43
CA ASN A 2 12.84 17.65 27.84
C ASN A 2 11.89 17.45 26.64
N CYS A 3 12.02 16.31 25.97
CA CYS A 3 11.15 15.87 24.87
C CYS A 3 9.80 15.41 25.43
N SER A 4 9.13 16.28 26.22
CA SER A 4 7.95 15.90 27.00
C SER A 4 6.67 15.85 26.17
N ASP A 5 6.67 16.42 24.97
CA ASP A 5 5.61 16.29 23.99
C ASP A 5 6.27 15.99 22.66
N ARG A 6 5.78 14.98 21.94
CA ARG A 6 6.26 14.60 20.59
C ARG A 6 6.43 15.90 19.78
N CYS A 7 7.66 16.19 19.36
CA CYS A 7 7.99 17.43 18.64
C CYS A 7 6.97 17.66 17.51
N GLU A 8 6.31 18.83 17.49
CA GLU A 8 5.27 19.15 16.51
C GLU A 8 5.74 18.89 15.06
N ALA A 9 7.02 19.16 14.78
CA ALA A 9 7.62 18.87 13.48
C ALA A 9 7.68 17.35 13.17
N VAL A 10 7.92 16.51 14.18
CA VAL A 10 7.90 15.04 14.01
C VAL A 10 6.48 14.55 13.77
N ILE A 11 5.48 15.11 14.47
CA ILE A 11 4.06 14.77 14.21
C ILE A 11 3.67 15.17 12.78
N ALA A 12 3.94 16.42 12.39
CA ALA A 12 3.62 16.91 11.04
C ALA A 12 4.31 16.09 9.95
N LEU A 13 5.55 15.65 10.19
CA LEU A 13 6.25 14.74 9.28
C LEU A 13 5.57 13.37 9.22
N CYS A 14 5.17 12.80 10.37
CA CYS A 14 4.45 11.53 10.40
C CYS A 14 3.11 11.62 9.65
N GLU A 15 2.37 12.72 9.79
CA GLU A 15 1.12 12.96 9.03
C GLU A 15 1.35 13.07 7.52
N LEU A 16 2.48 13.63 7.09
CA LEU A 16 2.85 13.64 5.68
C LEU A 16 3.19 12.22 5.19
N VAL A 17 4.00 11.48 5.94
CA VAL A 17 4.33 10.08 5.63
C VAL A 17 3.07 9.22 5.57
N ASP A 18 2.08 9.49 6.41
CA ASP A 18 0.79 8.81 6.39
C ASP A 18 0.04 9.02 5.07
N LYS A 19 -0.06 10.27 4.62
CA LYS A 19 -0.66 10.61 3.32
C LYS A 19 0.08 9.96 2.16
N LEU A 20 1.41 10.00 2.18
CA LEU A 20 2.24 9.33 1.17
C LEU A 20 2.03 7.81 1.17
N THR A 21 1.83 7.22 2.34
CA THR A 21 1.53 5.79 2.47
C THR A 21 0.18 5.47 1.82
N SER A 22 -0.86 6.28 2.08
CA SER A 22 -2.17 6.16 1.43
C SER A 22 -2.08 6.32 -0.09
N ASP A 23 -1.30 7.29 -0.58
CA ASP A 23 -1.07 7.48 -2.02
C ASP A 23 -0.39 6.25 -2.65
N ILE A 24 0.59 5.65 -1.96
CA ILE A 24 1.24 4.40 -2.41
C ILE A 24 0.23 3.27 -2.47
N GLN A 25 -0.60 3.07 -1.45
CA GLN A 25 -1.65 2.05 -1.45
C GLN A 25 -2.60 2.24 -2.62
N PHE A 26 -3.04 3.48 -2.88
CA PHE A 26 -3.90 3.79 -4.02
C PHE A 26 -3.22 3.46 -5.36
N LEU A 27 -1.98 3.89 -5.55
CA LEU A 27 -1.21 3.62 -6.78
C LEU A 27 -1.00 2.12 -7.02
N GLU A 28 -0.79 1.33 -5.96
CA GLU A 28 -0.73 -0.13 -6.05
C GLU A 28 -2.04 -0.72 -6.58
N LEU A 29 -3.18 -0.29 -6.02
CA LEU A 29 -4.50 -0.75 -6.43
C LEU A 29 -4.80 -0.36 -7.89
N GLU A 30 -4.48 0.87 -8.28
CA GLU A 30 -4.63 1.34 -9.67
C GLU A 30 -3.73 0.56 -10.63
N CYS A 31 -2.50 0.26 -10.24
CA CYS A 31 -1.56 -0.53 -11.02
C CYS A 31 -2.08 -1.94 -11.27
N ILE A 32 -2.55 -2.62 -10.22
CA ILE A 32 -3.16 -3.96 -10.32
C ILE A 32 -4.39 -3.91 -11.22
N SER A 33 -5.28 -2.95 -11.00
CA SER A 33 -6.55 -2.82 -11.71
C SER A 33 -6.34 -2.52 -13.19
N THR A 34 -5.31 -1.73 -13.53
CA THR A 34 -4.95 -1.40 -14.92
C THR A 34 -4.27 -2.57 -15.64
N ARG A 35 -3.47 -3.37 -14.92
CA ARG A 35 -2.77 -4.53 -15.49
C ARG A 35 -3.68 -5.75 -15.62
N TYR A 36 -4.75 -5.85 -14.83
CA TYR A 36 -5.66 -6.99 -14.86
C TYR A 36 -6.30 -7.25 -16.25
N PRO A 37 -6.79 -6.25 -17.00
CA PRO A 37 -7.30 -6.44 -18.36
C PRO A 37 -6.29 -7.06 -19.34
N LEU A 38 -4.98 -6.80 -19.19
CA LEU A 38 -3.95 -7.37 -20.06
C LEU A 38 -3.93 -8.91 -20.00
N ARG A 39 -4.37 -9.48 -18.88
CA ARG A 39 -4.53 -10.93 -18.69
C ARG A 39 -5.40 -11.58 -19.77
N GLN A 40 -6.34 -10.86 -20.37
CA GLN A 40 -7.22 -11.41 -21.40
C GLN A 40 -6.50 -11.67 -22.74
N HIS A 41 -5.33 -11.05 -22.93
CA HIS A 41 -4.56 -11.11 -24.17
C HIS A 41 -3.26 -11.92 -24.03
N MET A 42 -3.06 -12.57 -22.88
CA MET A 42 -1.82 -13.27 -22.52
C MET A 42 -2.04 -14.78 -22.41
N ASP A 43 -1.00 -15.55 -22.72
CA ASP A 43 -1.00 -17.00 -22.52
C ASP A 43 -0.92 -17.38 -21.02
N LYS A 44 -0.89 -18.68 -20.69
CA LYS A 44 -0.90 -19.11 -19.28
C LYS A 44 0.37 -18.70 -18.53
N GLU A 45 1.52 -18.75 -19.18
CA GLU A 45 2.83 -18.47 -18.57
C GLU A 45 3.00 -16.96 -18.36
N GLU A 46 2.68 -16.16 -19.37
CA GLU A 46 2.67 -14.70 -19.30
C GLU A 46 1.74 -14.18 -18.20
N ARG A 47 0.58 -14.81 -18.01
CA ARG A 47 -0.36 -14.45 -16.94
C ARG A 47 0.18 -14.73 -15.54
N GLU A 48 0.94 -15.82 -15.37
CA GLU A 48 1.54 -16.14 -14.07
C GLU A 48 2.73 -15.21 -13.79
N LEU A 49 3.52 -14.88 -14.81
CA LEU A 49 4.59 -13.88 -14.71
C LEU A 49 4.03 -12.50 -14.36
N LEU A 50 2.95 -12.05 -15.01
CA LEU A 50 2.28 -10.79 -14.68
C LEU A 50 1.74 -10.80 -13.24
N ARG A 51 1.19 -11.94 -12.78
CA ARG A 51 0.71 -12.09 -11.40
C ARG A 51 1.87 -12.01 -10.40
N MET A 52 2.99 -12.67 -10.67
CA MET A 52 4.19 -12.63 -9.84
C MET A 52 4.78 -11.22 -9.81
N ASP A 53 4.89 -10.53 -10.95
CA ASP A 53 5.37 -9.16 -11.07
C ASP A 53 4.50 -8.17 -10.29
N ILE A 54 3.17 -8.32 -10.39
CA ILE A 54 2.23 -7.53 -9.61
C ILE A 54 2.46 -7.74 -8.11
N LEU A 55 2.65 -8.98 -7.65
CA LEU A 55 2.78 -9.29 -6.23
C LEU A 55 4.17 -8.99 -5.66
N SER A 56 5.23 -9.15 -6.44
CA SER A 56 6.62 -8.90 -6.00
C SER A 56 6.88 -7.44 -5.68
N HIS A 57 6.14 -6.55 -6.33
CA HIS A 57 6.21 -5.12 -6.07
C HIS A 57 5.34 -4.67 -4.89
N LEU A 58 4.72 -5.54 -4.10
CA LEU A 58 3.80 -5.16 -3.00
C LEU A 58 4.34 -5.46 -1.59
N THR A 59 5.48 -6.14 -1.44
CA THR A 59 5.95 -6.61 -0.12
C THR A 59 7.20 -5.90 0.37
N GLY A 60 7.17 -5.40 1.61
CA GLY A 60 8.33 -5.16 2.48
C GLY A 60 9.25 -3.99 2.12
N ARG A 61 8.70 -2.79 1.85
CA ARG A 61 9.53 -1.69 1.30
C ARG A 61 10.38 -0.95 2.34
N TYR A 62 9.98 -0.90 3.61
CA TYR A 62 10.60 -0.02 4.61
C TYR A 62 10.73 -0.65 6.01
N GLU A 63 10.46 -1.96 6.14
CA GLU A 63 10.62 -2.65 7.42
C GLU A 63 12.08 -2.56 7.90
N GLY A 64 12.26 -2.19 9.17
CA GLY A 64 13.59 -2.01 9.76
C GLY A 64 14.25 -0.65 9.46
N ASP A 65 13.65 0.22 8.64
CA ASP A 65 14.09 1.61 8.55
C ASP A 65 13.73 2.36 9.85
N PRO A 66 14.68 2.99 10.56
CA PRO A 66 14.40 3.63 11.85
C PRO A 66 13.34 4.73 11.81
N ALA A 67 13.25 5.48 10.70
CA ALA A 67 12.26 6.54 10.56
C ALA A 67 10.87 5.95 10.30
N TYR A 68 10.79 4.86 9.53
CA TYR A 68 9.54 4.15 9.30
C TYR A 68 9.02 3.45 10.58
N GLU A 69 9.90 2.81 11.35
CA GLU A 69 9.55 2.23 12.64
C GLU A 69 9.06 3.30 13.63
N LEU A 70 9.70 4.47 13.64
CA LEU A 70 9.25 5.60 14.45
C LEU A 70 7.85 6.07 14.02
N PHE A 71 7.61 6.23 12.72
CA PHE A 71 6.29 6.57 12.17
C PHE A 71 5.20 5.58 12.62
N LYS A 72 5.43 4.28 12.45
CA LYS A 72 4.51 3.22 12.90
C LYS A 72 4.25 3.30 14.40
N SER A 73 5.27 3.51 15.21
CA SER A 73 5.14 3.63 16.66
C SER A 73 4.30 4.85 17.08
N ILE A 74 4.43 5.97 16.35
CA ILE A 74 3.80 7.24 16.69
C ILE A 74 2.31 7.22 16.33
N LEU A 75 1.97 6.84 15.09
CA LEU A 75 0.60 6.95 14.57
C LEU A 75 -0.20 5.66 14.71
N TYR A 76 0.47 4.51 14.69
CA TYR A 76 -0.19 3.21 14.53
C TYR A 76 0.06 2.24 15.69
N SER A 77 0.61 2.72 16.82
CA SER A 77 0.99 1.88 17.96
C SER A 77 1.89 0.70 17.57
N GLY A 78 2.71 0.89 16.55
CA GLY A 78 3.61 -0.13 15.99
C GLY A 78 3.00 -0.98 14.87
N GLY A 79 1.72 -0.80 14.54
CA GLY A 79 1.09 -1.43 13.37
C GLY A 79 1.65 -0.88 12.06
N ASP A 80 1.78 -1.76 11.05
CA ASP A 80 2.21 -1.38 9.72
C ASP A 80 0.99 -1.10 8.81
N PRO A 81 0.74 0.16 8.41
CA PRO A 81 -0.39 0.49 7.54
C PRO A 81 -0.34 -0.25 6.20
N MET A 82 0.83 -0.62 5.67
CA MET A 82 0.97 -1.40 4.44
C MET A 82 0.61 -2.88 4.62
N GLU A 83 0.58 -3.39 5.85
CA GLU A 83 0.17 -4.76 6.18
C GLU A 83 -1.21 -4.85 6.82
N PHE A 84 -1.92 -3.72 6.93
CA PHE A 84 -3.26 -3.73 7.47
C PHE A 84 -4.20 -4.57 6.61
N ARG A 85 -5.07 -5.31 7.30
CA ARG A 85 -6.04 -6.22 6.68
C ARG A 85 -6.88 -5.53 5.61
N ASP A 86 -7.25 -4.28 5.82
CA ASP A 86 -8.08 -3.52 4.89
C ASP A 86 -7.38 -3.32 3.55
N HIS A 87 -6.08 -3.00 3.55
CA HIS A 87 -5.28 -2.92 2.34
C HIS A 87 -5.19 -4.28 1.63
N HIS A 88 -4.89 -5.35 2.38
CA HIS A 88 -4.85 -6.71 1.82
C HIS A 88 -6.19 -7.14 1.20
N VAL A 89 -7.32 -6.81 1.82
CA VAL A 89 -8.65 -7.09 1.27
C VAL A 89 -8.88 -6.31 -0.03
N LYS A 90 -8.49 -5.03 -0.10
CA LYS A 90 -8.55 -4.23 -1.32
C LYS A 90 -7.70 -4.82 -2.43
N VAL A 91 -6.44 -5.17 -2.14
CA VAL A 91 -5.52 -5.86 -3.07
C VAL A 91 -6.13 -7.17 -3.58
N GLN A 92 -6.70 -8.00 -2.71
CA GLN A 92 -7.35 -9.25 -3.14
C GLN A 92 -8.58 -9.03 -4.03
N LYS A 93 -9.37 -7.98 -3.78
CA LYS A 93 -10.53 -7.61 -4.62
C LYS A 93 -10.07 -7.21 -6.02
N VAL A 94 -9.07 -6.33 -6.12
CA VAL A 94 -8.56 -5.84 -7.41
C VAL A 94 -7.83 -6.95 -8.19
N CYS A 95 -7.10 -7.84 -7.52
CA CYS A 95 -6.47 -9.01 -8.16
C CYS A 95 -7.47 -10.01 -8.75
N LYS A 96 -8.73 -10.01 -8.31
CA LYS A 96 -9.81 -10.84 -8.87
C LYS A 96 -10.57 -10.15 -10.00
N GLY A 97 -10.23 -8.90 -10.33
CA GLY A 97 -10.91 -8.09 -11.34
C GLY A 97 -12.22 -7.47 -10.87
N ASN A 98 -12.47 -7.42 -9.55
CA ASN A 98 -13.73 -6.91 -8.99
C ASN A 98 -13.75 -5.37 -8.86
N CYS A 99 -12.71 -4.69 -9.35
CA CYS A 99 -12.49 -3.26 -9.25
C CYS A 99 -11.83 -2.76 -10.56
N PRO A 100 -12.58 -2.11 -11.46
CA PRO A 100 -12.00 -1.43 -12.62
C PRO A 100 -11.14 -0.23 -12.17
N ALA A 101 -10.04 0.03 -12.88
CA ALA A 101 -9.20 1.21 -12.63
C ALA A 101 -10.02 2.50 -12.71
N GLY A 102 -9.78 3.45 -11.81
CA GLY A 102 -10.49 4.73 -11.75
C GLY A 102 -11.90 4.69 -11.17
N THR A 103 -12.29 3.61 -10.46
CA THR A 103 -13.55 3.59 -9.69
C THR A 103 -13.31 3.65 -8.19
N ASP A 104 -13.88 4.67 -7.52
CA ASP A 104 -13.85 4.86 -6.06
C ASP A 104 -14.55 3.74 -5.27
N ILE A 105 -15.14 2.77 -5.95
CA ILE A 105 -15.98 1.69 -5.40
C ILE A 105 -15.18 0.79 -4.42
N CYS A 106 -13.85 0.81 -4.50
CA CYS A 106 -12.97 -0.02 -3.66
C CYS A 106 -12.55 0.68 -2.35
N ASN A 107 -12.99 1.94 -2.12
CA ASN A 107 -12.62 2.76 -0.97
C ASN A 107 -13.67 2.80 0.16
N ASN A 108 -14.80 2.10 0.04
CA ASN A 108 -15.81 1.95 1.11
C ASN A 108 -15.69 0.60 1.85
#